data_AF-A0A1I3NIQ6-F1
#
_entry.id   AF-A0A1I3NIQ6-F1
#
_cell.length_a   1.000
_cell.length_b   1.000
_cell.length_c   1.000
_cell.angle_alpha   90.00
_cell.angle_beta   90.00
_cell.angle_gamma   90.00
#
_symmetry.space_group_name_H-M   'P 1'
#
loop_
_entity.id
_entity.type
_entity.pdbx_description
1 polymer ?
#
loop_
_entity_poly.entity_id
_entity_poly.type
_entity_poly.pdbx_seq_one_letter_code
_entity_poly.pdbx_strand_id
1 'polypeptide(L)'
;MDWLAAVLSDLSDWWAGLPPVPDLGLPDPGDAAVLTVVATVVSGLGVTGLFSGWAERRFSVISLGSLILGLVLFFWIWEVNREAFDWLSVPEAFVEMVARVLR
;
A
#
# COMPACT_ATOMS: atom_id res chain seq x y z
N MET A 1 28.50 -5.41 6.02
CA MET A 1 27.25 -5.31 5.22
C MET A 1 26.62 -6.68 4.99
N ASP A 2 27.33 -7.77 5.32
CA ASP A 2 26.93 -9.16 5.04
C ASP A 2 25.73 -9.65 5.88
N TRP A 3 25.55 -9.11 7.08
CA TRP A 3 24.41 -9.48 7.95
C TRP A 3 23.07 -9.00 7.38
N LEU A 4 23.04 -7.85 6.70
CA LEU A 4 21.84 -7.31 6.08
C LEU A 4 21.40 -8.15 4.88
N ALA A 5 22.36 -8.64 4.09
CA ALA A 5 22.09 -9.55 2.98
C ALA A 5 21.60 -10.93 3.47
N ALA A 6 22.17 -11.45 4.57
CA ALA A 6 21.70 -12.68 5.19
C ALA A 6 20.26 -12.56 5.71
N VAL A 7 19.94 -11.46 6.40
CA VAL A 7 18.57 -11.20 6.88
C VAL A 7 17.59 -11.04 5.72
N LEU A 8 17.98 -10.36 4.63
CA LEU A 8 17.11 -10.16 3.48
C LEU A 8 16.83 -11.48 2.74
N SER A 9 17.83 -12.36 2.64
CA SER A 9 17.69 -13.68 2.00
C SER A 9 16.84 -14.64 2.82
N ASP A 10 17.05 -14.71 4.14
CA ASP A 10 16.18 -15.49 5.03
C ASP A 10 14.72 -15.03 4.94
N LEU A 11 14.50 -13.72 4.83
CA LEU A 11 13.17 -13.13 4.74
C LEU A 11 12.52 -13.40 3.37
N SER A 12 13.30 -13.37 2.28
CA SER A 12 12.80 -13.75 0.95
C SER A 12 12.45 -15.24 0.87
N ASP A 13 13.27 -16.10 1.47
CA ASP A 13 13.04 -17.55 1.47
C ASP A 13 11.83 -17.91 2.33
N TRP A 14 11.67 -17.27 3.48
CA TRP A 14 10.48 -17.39 4.30
C TRP A 14 9.21 -16.93 3.55
N TRP A 15 9.30 -15.81 2.84
CA TRP A 15 8.18 -15.29 2.04
C TRP A 15 7.82 -16.21 0.88
N ALA A 16 8.81 -16.76 0.19
CA ALA A 16 8.62 -17.72 -0.90
C ALA A 16 8.00 -19.05 -0.44
N GLY A 17 8.18 -19.41 0.84
CA GLY A 17 7.59 -20.59 1.46
C GLY A 17 6.13 -20.43 1.89
N LEU A 18 5.56 -19.23 1.81
CA LEU A 18 4.14 -19.02 2.15
C LEU A 18 3.23 -19.62 1.09
N PRO A 19 2.11 -20.26 1.49
CA PRO A 19 1.12 -20.74 0.53
C PRO A 19 0.59 -19.56 -0.29
N PRO A 20 0.26 -19.78 -1.58
CA PRO A 20 -0.30 -18.72 -2.40
C PRO A 20 -1.56 -18.18 -1.73
N VAL A 21 -1.68 -16.85 -1.68
CA VAL A 21 -2.86 -16.21 -1.11
C VAL A 21 -4.07 -16.68 -1.94
N PRO A 22 -5.07 -17.33 -1.32
CA PRO A 22 -6.26 -17.76 -2.04
C PRO A 22 -6.97 -16.53 -2.63
N ASP A 23 -7.66 -16.71 -3.75
CA ASP A 23 -8.54 -15.66 -4.27
C ASP A 23 -9.66 -15.42 -3.26
N LEU A 24 -9.69 -14.22 -2.69
CA LEU A 24 -10.66 -13.84 -1.66
C LEU A 24 -12.04 -13.49 -2.25
N GLY A 25 -12.17 -13.39 -3.59
CA GLY A 25 -13.43 -13.04 -4.24
C GLY A 25 -13.97 -11.68 -3.80
N LEU A 26 -13.08 -10.74 -3.51
CA LEU A 26 -13.47 -9.41 -3.05
C LEU A 26 -14.25 -8.68 -4.15
N PRO A 27 -15.25 -7.85 -3.77
CA PRO A 27 -16.01 -7.09 -4.74
C PRO A 27 -15.11 -6.08 -5.44
N ASP A 28 -15.48 -5.77 -6.69
CA ASP A 28 -14.81 -4.74 -7.48
C ASP A 28 -14.85 -3.39 -6.73
N PRO A 29 -13.70 -2.73 -6.48
CA PRO A 29 -13.63 -1.40 -5.88
C PRO A 29 -14.36 -0.31 -6.68
N GLY A 30 -14.77 -0.59 -7.92
CA GLY A 30 -15.55 0.29 -8.78
C GLY A 30 -14.69 1.33 -9.50
N ASP A 31 -13.95 2.15 -8.76
CA ASP A 31 -13.06 3.18 -9.32
C ASP A 31 -11.64 3.03 -8.79
N ALA A 32 -10.89 2.13 -9.44
CA ALA A 32 -9.53 1.79 -9.04
C ALA A 32 -8.59 3.00 -8.99
N ALA A 33 -8.74 3.98 -9.90
CA ALA A 33 -7.90 5.17 -9.92
C ALA A 33 -8.10 6.04 -8.68
N VAL A 34 -9.36 6.35 -8.35
CA VAL A 34 -9.69 7.14 -7.15
C VAL A 34 -9.26 6.41 -5.89
N LEU A 35 -9.53 5.11 -5.79
CA LEU A 35 -9.14 4.32 -4.63
C LEU A 35 -7.63 4.22 -4.46
N THR A 36 -6.87 4.11 -5.55
CA THR A 36 -5.40 4.13 -5.50
C THR A 36 -4.87 5.46 -5.00
N VAL A 37 -5.43 6.58 -5.46
CA VAL A 37 -5.06 7.92 -4.98
C VAL A 37 -5.41 8.07 -3.49
N VAL A 38 -6.60 7.67 -3.07
CA VAL A 38 -7.01 7.71 -1.66
C VAL A 38 -6.10 6.85 -0.79
N ALA A 39 -5.82 5.60 -1.20
CA ALA A 39 -4.92 4.70 -0.49
C ALA A 39 -3.51 5.32 -0.34
N THR A 40 -3.01 5.95 -1.41
CA THR A 40 -1.71 6.64 -1.39
C THR A 40 -1.70 7.80 -0.40
N VAL A 41 -2.72 8.68 -0.44
CA VAL A 41 -2.83 9.83 0.46
C VAL A 41 -2.95 9.39 1.92
N VAL A 42 -3.83 8.42 2.20
CA VAL A 42 -4.07 7.90 3.56
C VAL A 42 -2.81 7.24 4.12
N SER A 43 -2.11 6.42 3.33
CA SER A 43 -0.81 5.85 3.70
C SER A 43 0.21 6.95 3.95
N GLY A 44 0.32 7.95 3.07
CA GLY A 44 1.25 9.06 3.20
C GLY A 44 1.04 9.88 4.48
N LEU A 45 -0.22 10.15 4.83
CA LEU A 45 -0.58 10.80 6.10
C LEU A 45 -0.22 9.93 7.31
N GLY A 46 -0.48 8.62 7.24
CA GLY A 46 -0.09 7.68 8.29
C GLY A 46 1.41 7.62 8.52
N VAL A 47 2.18 7.49 7.43
CA VAL A 47 3.65 7.52 7.46
C VAL A 47 4.16 8.84 8.06
N THR A 48 3.67 9.98 7.58
CA THR A 48 4.09 11.30 8.06
C THR A 48 3.79 11.48 9.53
N GLY A 49 2.58 11.09 9.97
CA GLY A 49 2.18 11.17 11.37
C GLY A 49 2.99 10.24 12.28
N LEU A 50 3.37 9.05 11.80
CA LEU A 50 4.25 8.14 12.53
C LEU A 50 5.68 8.69 12.62
N PHE A 51 6.23 9.27 11.55
CA PHE A 51 7.54 9.92 11.58
C PHE A 51 7.56 11.12 12.53
N SER A 52 6.52 11.96 12.50
CA SER A 52 6.38 13.09 13.42
C SER A 52 6.26 12.61 14.86
N GLY A 53 5.40 11.62 15.11
CA GLY A 53 5.23 11.04 16.45
C GLY A 53 6.49 10.34 16.97
N TRP A 54 7.30 9.76 16.08
CA TRP A 54 8.60 9.19 16.43
C TRP A 54 9.58 10.29 16.88
N ALA A 55 9.67 11.39 16.13
CA ALA A 55 10.50 12.54 16.49
C ALA A 55 10.10 13.16 17.84
N GLU A 56 8.80 13.22 18.12
CA GLU A 56 8.24 13.77 19.36
C GLU A 56 8.15 12.75 20.51
N ARG A 57 8.53 11.48 20.30
CA ARG A 57 8.32 10.34 21.22
C ARG A 57 6.85 10.15 21.66
N ARG A 58 5.92 10.62 20.85
CA ARG A 58 4.48 10.54 21.09
C ARG A 58 3.81 9.86 19.90
N PHE A 59 3.73 8.54 19.95
CA PHE A 59 3.11 7.77 18.87
C PHE A 59 1.61 8.04 18.80
N SER A 60 1.15 8.45 17.63
CA SER A 60 -0.26 8.68 17.33
C SER A 60 -0.90 7.37 16.87
N VAL A 61 -1.84 6.86 17.66
CA VAL A 61 -2.67 5.69 17.28
C VAL A 61 -3.47 5.98 16.01
N ILE A 62 -3.87 7.25 15.80
CA ILE A 62 -4.59 7.67 14.60
C ILE A 62 -3.71 7.51 13.36
N SER A 63 -2.43 7.90 13.45
CA SER A 63 -1.48 7.78 12.33
C SER A 63 -1.15 6.32 12.01
N LEU A 64 -1.08 5.48 13.03
CA LEU A 64 -0.96 4.03 12.84
C LEU A 64 -2.21 3.45 12.16
N GLY A 65 -3.40 3.84 12.63
CA GLY A 65 -4.67 3.42 12.06
C GLY A 65 -4.84 3.84 10.61
N SER A 66 -4.45 5.08 10.26
CA SER A 66 -4.48 5.54 8.87
C SER A 66 -3.48 4.79 8.00
N LEU A 67 -2.27 4.49 8.51
CA LEU A 67 -1.33 3.68 7.75
C LEU A 67 -1.88 2.27 7.47
N ILE A 68 -2.41 1.60 8.50
CA ILE A 68 -3.02 0.27 8.35
C ILE A 68 -4.18 0.32 7.35
N LEU A 69 -5.04 1.34 7.44
CA LEU A 69 -6.15 1.52 6.51
C LEU A 69 -5.65 1.67 5.06
N GLY A 70 -4.64 2.52 4.83
CA GLY A 70 -4.07 2.69 3.50
C GLY A 70 -3.47 1.40 2.94
N LEU A 71 -2.78 0.62 3.77
CA LEU A 71 -2.25 -0.70 3.39
C LEU A 71 -3.37 -1.71 3.06
N VAL A 72 -4.45 -1.72 3.83
CA VAL A 72 -5.62 -2.58 3.56
C VAL A 72 -6.27 -2.20 2.23
N LEU A 73 -6.38 -0.91 1.92
CA LEU A 73 -6.90 -0.46 0.62
C LEU A 73 -6.00 -0.90 -0.53
N PHE A 74 -4.68 -0.76 -0.39
CA PHE A 74 -3.73 -1.27 -1.38
C PHE A 74 -3.84 -2.79 -1.56
N PHE A 75 -3.96 -3.53 -0.47
CA PHE A 75 -4.15 -4.98 -0.52
C PHE A 75 -5.44 -5.35 -1.27
N TRP A 76 -6.54 -4.64 -1.03
CA TRP A 76 -7.80 -4.87 -1.76
C TRP A 76 -7.64 -4.59 -3.26
N ILE A 77 -7.00 -3.48 -3.64
CA ILE A 77 -6.78 -3.15 -5.07
C ILE A 77 -5.89 -4.21 -5.73
N TRP A 78 -4.81 -4.63 -5.04
CA TRP A 78 -3.93 -5.69 -5.50
C TRP A 78 -4.67 -7.02 -5.66
N GLU A 79 -5.53 -7.38 -4.71
CA GLU A 79 -6.30 -8.63 -4.75
C GLU A 79 -7.24 -8.69 -5.96
N VAL A 80 -7.91 -7.58 -6.27
CA VAL A 80 -8.85 -7.54 -7.40
C VAL A 80 -8.12 -7.45 -8.75
N ASN A 81 -6.93 -6.86 -8.78
CA ASN A 81 -6.16 -6.65 -10.02
C ASN A 81 -4.76 -7.30 -9.97
N ARG A 82 -4.63 -8.53 -9.44
CA ARG A 82 -3.32 -9.18 -9.22
C ARG A 82 -2.42 -9.23 -10.46
N GLU A 83 -3.00 -9.35 -11.65
CA GLU A 83 -2.25 -9.44 -12.92
C GLU A 83 -1.86 -8.07 -13.52
N ALA A 84 -2.61 -7.02 -13.20
CA ALA A 84 -2.43 -5.68 -13.78
C ALA A 84 -1.81 -4.67 -12.81
N PHE A 85 -1.75 -5.00 -11.53
CA PHE A 85 -1.20 -4.13 -10.49
C PHE A 85 0.33 -4.23 -10.46
N ASP A 86 0.99 -3.19 -10.97
CA ASP A 86 2.45 -3.01 -10.99
C ASP A 86 2.83 -1.68 -10.32
N TRP A 87 4.13 -1.44 -10.13
CA TRP A 87 4.65 -0.20 -9.55
C TRP A 87 4.23 1.06 -10.31
N LEU A 88 3.92 0.93 -11.62
CA LEU A 88 3.43 2.02 -12.45
C LEU A 88 1.92 2.32 -12.24
N SER A 89 1.16 1.41 -11.62
CA SER A 89 -0.27 1.61 -11.39
C SER A 89 -0.57 2.79 -10.47
N VAL A 90 0.33 3.08 -9.52
CA VAL A 90 0.18 4.24 -8.63
C VAL A 90 0.28 5.56 -9.40
N PRO A 91 1.40 5.90 -10.07
CA PRO A 91 1.49 7.16 -10.82
C PRO A 91 0.44 7.27 -11.95
N GLU A 92 0.08 6.16 -12.61
CA GLU A 92 -0.98 6.16 -13.62
C GLU A 92 -2.34 6.57 -13.04
N ALA A 93 -2.71 6.05 -11.86
CA ALA A 93 -3.95 6.45 -11.19
C ALA A 93 -4.02 7.95 -10.88
N PHE A 94 -2.89 8.57 -10.52
CA PHE A 94 -2.83 10.03 -10.33
C PHE A 94 -3.03 10.78 -11.64
N VAL A 95 -2.40 10.34 -12.73
CA VAL A 95 -2.56 10.94 -14.06
C VAL A 95 -4.00 10.82 -14.54
N GLU A 96 -4.62 9.66 -14.39
CA GLU A 96 -6.02 9.43 -14.76
C GLU A 96 -6.96 10.33 -13.96
N MET A 97 -6.72 10.46 -12.65
CA MET A 97 -7.53 11.33 -11.80
C MET A 97 -7.40 12.80 -12.20
N VAL A 98 -6.19 13.28 -12.51
CA VAL A 98 -5.97 14.64 -13.02
C VAL A 98 -6.65 14.84 -14.38
N ALA A 99 -6.50 13.88 -15.30
CA ALA A 99 -7.15 13.94 -16.61
C ALA A 99 -8.68 14.01 -16.50
N ARG A 100 -9.25 13.31 -15.52
CA ARG A 100 -10.69 13.34 -15.24
C ARG A 100 -11.15 14.68 -14.66
N VAL A 101 -10.34 15.32 -13.83
CA VAL A 101 -10.66 16.65 -13.24
C VAL A 101 -10.57 17.77 -14.27
N LEU A 102 -9.67 17.65 -15.26
CA LEU A 102 -9.46 18.66 -16.30
C LEU A 102 -10.44 18.56 -17.48
N ARG A 103 -11.21 17.48 -17.58
CA ARG A 103 -12.20 17.23 -18.63
C ARG A 103 -13.57 17.79 -18.27
#